data_AF-T1BN72-F1
#
_entry.id   AF-T1BN72-F1
#
_cell.length_a   1.000
_cell.length_b   1.000
_cell.length_c   1.000
_cell.angle_alpha   90.00
_cell.angle_beta   90.00
_cell.angle_gamma   90.00
#
_symmetry.space_group_name_H-M   'P 1'
#
loop_
_entity.id
_entity.type
_entity.pdbx_description
1 polymer ?
#
loop_
_entity_poly.entity_id
_entity_poly.type
_entity_poly.pdbx_seq_one_letter_code
_entity_poly.pdbx_strand_id
1 'polypeptide(L)' 'MADFRQKLPEEGEFVVATVRSIRNFGAVVTLDEYGGREAFIHLSEVATGWV' A
#
# COMPACT_ATOMS: atom_id res chain seq x y z
N MET A 1 -8.67 -3.47 -27.14
CA MET A 1 -8.27 -2.14 -26.63
C MET A 1 -8.52 -2.15 -25.14
N ALA A 2 -7.57 -2.63 -24.34
CA ALA A 2 -7.74 -2.74 -22.89
C ALA A 2 -7.61 -1.36 -22.26
N ASP A 3 -8.58 -0.96 -21.43
CA ASP A 3 -8.51 0.26 -20.64
C ASP A 3 -7.41 0.08 -19.58
N PHE A 4 -6.20 0.56 -19.88
CA PHE A 4 -5.02 0.50 -19.01
C PHE A 4 -5.11 1.49 -17.83
N ARG A 5 -6.29 2.00 -17.47
CA ARG A 5 -6.46 2.94 -16.35
C ARG A 5 -6.64 2.23 -15.02
N GLN A 6 -5.85 1.18 -14.75
CA GLN A 6 -5.51 0.92 -13.36
C GLN A 6 -4.53 2.01 -12.94
N LYS A 7 -5.09 3.23 -12.75
CA LYS A 7 -4.41 4.41 -12.24
C LYS A 7 -3.68 3.95 -10.99
N LEU A 8 -2.36 4.05 -10.95
CA LEU A 8 -1.70 3.95 -9.66
C LEU A 8 -2.16 5.14 -8.81
N PRO A 9 -2.22 5.01 -7.48
CA PRO A 9 -2.43 6.18 -6.65
C PRO A 9 -1.37 7.23 -6.97
N GLU A 10 -1.79 8.49 -6.98
CA GLU A 10 -0.86 9.60 -7.14
C GLU A 10 -0.08 9.83 -5.83
N GLU A 11 1.12 10.39 -5.94
CA GLU A 11 1.93 10.68 -4.74
C GLU A 11 1.20 11.71 -3.85
N GLY A 12 0.97 11.35 -2.58
CA GLY A 12 0.22 12.19 -1.63
C GLY A 12 -1.30 11.93 -1.60
N GLU A 13 -1.79 10.97 -2.39
CA GLU A 13 -3.18 10.50 -2.31
C GLU A 13 -3.37 9.55 -1.11
N PHE A 14 -4.46 9.73 -0.37
CA PHE A 14 -4.83 8.84 0.73
C PHE A 14 -5.71 7.71 0.21
N VAL A 15 -5.31 6.48 0.50
CA VAL A 15 -5.96 5.27 0.00
C VAL A 15 -6.19 4.28 1.12
N VAL A 16 -7.23 3.46 1.00
CA VAL A 16 -7.51 2.37 1.95
C VAL A 16 -6.81 1.09 1.51
N ALA A 17 -5.99 0.54 2.41
CA ALA A 17 -5.27 -0.70 2.18
C ALA A 17 -5.53 -1.71 3.30
N THR A 18 -5.58 -2.99 2.94
CA THR A 18 -5.71 -4.11 3.89
C THR A 18 -4.37 -4.78 4.12
N VAL A 19 -3.98 -5.00 5.38
CA VAL A 19 -2.71 -5.66 5.70
C VAL A 19 -2.79 -7.15 5.41
N ARG A 20 -1.90 -7.64 4.55
CA ARG A 20 -1.82 -9.07 4.18
C ARG A 20 -0.76 -9.83 4.98
N SER A 21 0.39 -9.20 5.23
CA SER A 21 1.46 -9.83 5.99
C SER A 21 2.38 -8.79 6.62
N ILE A 22 2.79 -9.03 7.87
CA ILE A 22 3.70 -8.17 8.61
C ILE A 22 5.07 -8.85 8.64
N ARG A 23 6.12 -8.11 8.28
CA ARG A 23 7.52 -8.53 8.36
C ARG A 23 8.31 -7.54 9.21
N ASN A 24 9.48 -7.97 9.67
CA ASN A 24 10.34 -7.17 10.55
C ASN A 24 10.84 -5.86 9.90
N PHE A 25 10.81 -5.77 8.57
CA PHE A 25 11.25 -4.61 7.79
C PHE A 25 10.08 -3.81 7.18
N GLY A 26 8.83 -4.24 7.36
CA GLY A 26 7.66 -3.56 6.81
C GLY A 26 6.43 -4.45 6.70
N ALA A 27 5.34 -3.87 6.21
CA ALA A 27 4.07 -4.55 6.02
C ALA A 27 3.74 -4.65 4.52
N VAL A 28 3.35 -5.85 4.09
CA VAL A 28 2.74 -6.06 2.78
C VAL A 28 1.24 -5.82 2.94
N VAL A 29 0.72 -4.90 2.14
CA VAL A 29 -0.69 -4.50 2.14
C VAL A 29 -1.28 -4.63 0.73
N THR A 30 -2.59 -4.71 0.63
CA THR A 30 -3.30 -4.73 -0.66
C THR A 30 -4.21 -3.52 -0.74
N LEU A 31 -4.12 -2.79 -1.84
CA LEU A 31 -4.94 -1.62 -2.11
C LEU A 31 -6.32 -2.06 -2.58
N ASP A 32 -7.34 -1.91 -1.73
CA ASP A 32 -8.71 -2.37 -2.03
C ASP A 32 -9.31 -1.56 -3.19
N GLU A 33 -9.04 -0.26 -3.21
CA GLU A 33 -9.53 0.69 -4.22
C GLU A 33 -8.90 0.49 -5.60
N TYR A 34 -7.80 -0.26 -5.69
CA TYR A 34 -7.04 -0.48 -6.93
C TYR A 34 -7.06 -1.94 -7.39
N GLY A 35 -8.12 -2.67 -7.02
CA GLY A 35 -8.31 -4.06 -7.44
C GLY A 35 -7.42 -5.06 -6.71
N GLY A 36 -7.10 -4.77 -5.44
CA GLY A 36 -6.28 -5.65 -4.60
C GLY A 36 -4.81 -5.66 -5.01
N ARG A 37 -4.32 -4.60 -5.66
CA ARG A 37 -2.90 -4.48 -6.01
C ARG A 37 -2.03 -4.52 -4.76
N GLU A 38 -0.95 -5.28 -4.84
CA GLU A 38 -0.01 -5.41 -3.73
C GLU A 38 0.85 -4.15 -3.60
N ALA A 39 0.93 -3.63 -2.37
CA ALA A 39 1.74 -2.51 -1.97
C ALA A 39 2.58 -2.89 -0.75
N PHE A 40 3.68 -2.18 -0.55
CA PHE A 40 4.61 -2.43 0.54
C PHE A 40 4.84 -1.14 1.30
N ILE A 41 4.63 -1.20 2.62
CA ILE A 41 4.87 -0.11 3.54
C ILE A 41 6.13 -0.44 4.33
N HIS A 42 7.14 0.43 4.25
CA HIS A 42 8.36 0.26 5.03
C HIS A 42 8.10 0.61 6.50
N LEU A 43 8.69 -0.14 7.45
CA LEU A 43 8.45 0.09 8.89
C LEU A 43 8.80 1.52 9.32
N SER A 44 9.83 2.11 8.71
CA SER A 44 10.26 3.50 8.96
C SER A 44 9.22 4.57 8.61
N GLU A 45 8.29 4.26 7.70
CA GLU A 45 7.21 5.17 7.29
C GLU A 45 5.96 5.01 8.17
N VAL A 46 5.85 3.89 8.91
CA VAL A 46 4.71 3.61 9.80
C VAL A 46 4.88 4.32 11.14
N ALA A 47 6.11 4.41 11.65
CA ALA A 47 6.40 5.11 12.90
C ALA A 47 7.83 5.66 12.89
N THR A 48 7.98 6.96 13.18
CA THR A 48 9.28 7.60 13.47
C THR A 48 9.76 7.34 14.91
N GLY A 49 9.13 6.41 15.64
CA GLY A 49 9.36 6.11 17.06
C GLY A 49 8.90 4.70 17.45
N TRP A 50 8.89 4.38 18.75
CA TRP A 50 8.41 3.09 19.26
C TRP A 50 6.89 2.97 19.11
N VAL A 51 6.44 1.80 18.63
CA VAL A 51 5.04 1.38 18.55
C VAL A 51 4.73 0.38 19.66
#